data_AF-A0A1H0GKI2-F1
#
_entry.id   AF-A0A1H0GKI2-F1
#
_cell.length_a   1.000
_cell.length_b   1.000
_cell.length_c   1.000
_cell.angle_alpha   90.00
_cell.angle_beta   90.00
_cell.angle_gamma   90.00
#
_symmetry.space_group_name_H-M   'P 1'
#
loop_
_entity.id
_entity.type
_entity.pdbx_description
1 polymer ?
#
loop_
_entity_poly.entity_id
_entity_poly.type
_entity_poly.pdbx_seq_one_letter_code
_entity_poly.pdbx_strand_id
1 'polypeptide(L)' 'MVRAGRGADFSRSVLVGWTATTGCSAATAAALDVVGDRLAVRIRQPRQPPECFAVSRVAAVFEVPKQRMPERPVFG' A
#
# COMPACT_ATOMS: atom_id res chain seq x y z
N MET A 1 25.57 -4.73 16.62
CA MET A 1 25.05 -6.12 16.54
C MET A 1 23.69 -6.07 15.87
N VAL A 2 23.59 -6.39 14.58
CA VAL A 2 22.31 -6.38 13.86
C VAL A 2 21.62 -7.71 14.12
N ARG A 3 20.45 -7.70 14.76
CA ARG A 3 19.60 -8.89 14.86
C ARG A 3 19.17 -9.25 13.44
N ALA A 4 19.63 -10.38 12.93
CA ALA A 4 19.07 -10.94 11.71
C ALA A 4 17.58 -11.20 11.97
N GLY A 5 16.72 -10.37 11.38
CA GLY A 5 15.28 -10.58 11.42
C GLY A 5 14.97 -11.93 10.78
N ARG A 6 13.96 -12.65 11.28
CA ARG A 6 13.43 -13.81 10.56
C ARG A 6 13.04 -13.30 9.17
N GLY A 7 13.64 -13.88 8.11
CA GLY A 7 13.31 -13.50 6.74
C GLY A 7 11.80 -13.62 6.50
N ALA A 8 11.24 -12.73 5.69
CA ALA A 8 9.82 -12.78 5.35
C ALA A 8 9.50 -14.11 4.63
N ASP A 9 8.48 -14.82 5.10
CA ASP A 9 8.06 -16.11 4.54
C ASP A 9 7.02 -15.91 3.42
N PHE A 10 7.52 -15.73 2.19
CA PHE A 10 6.68 -15.58 1.00
C PHE A 10 6.01 -16.90 0.53
N SER A 11 6.27 -18.03 1.20
CA SER A 11 5.52 -19.26 0.95
C SER A 11 4.09 -19.16 1.47
N ARG A 12 3.84 -18.29 2.47
CA ARG A 12 2.54 -18.09 3.12
C ARG A 12 1.92 -16.71 2.90
N SER A 13 2.73 -15.74 2.46
CA SER A 13 2.31 -14.36 2.24
C SER A 13 2.50 -13.94 0.78
N VAL A 14 1.73 -12.95 0.35
CA VAL A 14 1.90 -12.21 -0.91
C VAL A 14 2.24 -10.78 -0.55
N LEU A 15 3.18 -10.18 -1.28
CA LEU A 15 3.44 -8.74 -1.18
C LEU A 15 2.61 -8.00 -2.21
N VAL A 16 1.79 -7.07 -1.74
CA VAL A 16 1.03 -6.15 -2.59
C VAL A 16 1.69 -4.79 -2.53
N GLY A 17 2.36 -4.41 -3.62
CA GLY A 17 2.93 -3.09 -3.80
C GLY A 17 1.95 -2.15 -4.47
N TRP A 18 1.84 -0.93 -3.96
CA TRP A 18 1.03 0.11 -4.56
C TRP A 18 1.76 1.45 -4.56
N THR A 19 1.64 2.19 -5.65
CA THR A 19 2.21 3.53 -5.79
C THR A 19 1.15 4.51 -6.26
N ALA A 20 1.18 5.72 -5.72
CA ALA A 20 0.42 6.82 -6.30
C ALA A 20 1.04 8.18 -6.03
N THR A 21 0.55 9.14 -6.81
CA THR A 21 0.80 10.55 -6.63
C THR A 21 -0.21 11.12 -5.64
N THR A 22 0.28 11.72 -4.56
CA THR A 22 -0.54 12.37 -3.52
C THR A 22 -0.61 13.89 -3.71
N GLY A 23 -0.24 14.36 -4.90
CA GLY A 23 0.00 15.77 -5.20
C GLY A 23 1.01 16.36 -4.20
N CYS A 24 0.70 17.49 -3.59
CA CYS A 24 1.63 18.15 -2.66
C CYS A 24 1.46 17.72 -1.19
N SER A 25 0.54 16.80 -0.88
CA SER A 25 0.33 16.34 0.49
C SER A 25 1.12 15.07 0.77
N ALA A 26 1.68 14.96 1.97
CA ALA A 26 2.29 13.73 2.44
C ALA A 26 1.21 12.75 2.88
N ALA A 27 1.26 11.51 2.37
CA ALA A 27 0.44 10.42 2.90
C ALA A 27 0.82 10.18 4.36
N THR A 28 -0.18 10.11 5.23
CA THR A 28 0.01 9.81 6.66
C THR A 28 -0.38 8.39 7.00
N ALA A 29 -1.20 7.73 6.17
CA ALA A 29 -1.52 6.32 6.29
C ALA A 29 -1.94 5.72 4.95
N ALA A 30 -1.77 4.40 4.81
CA ALA A 30 -2.26 3.60 3.71
C ALA A 30 -2.96 2.35 4.26
N ALA A 31 -4.10 1.99 3.71
CA ALA A 31 -4.83 0.77 4.03
C ALA A 31 -5.18 0.03 2.74
N LEU A 32 -5.02 -1.30 2.76
CA LEU A 32 -5.45 -2.19 1.69
C LEU A 32 -6.79 -2.82 2.09
N ASP A 33 -7.82 -2.56 1.30
CA ASP A 33 -9.13 -3.19 1.45
C ASP A 33 -9.32 -4.25 0.36
N VAL A 34 -10.07 -5.29 0.71
CA VAL A 34 -10.44 -6.38 -0.19
C VAL A 34 -11.97 -6.44 -0.27
N VAL A 35 -12.52 -6.30 -1.47
CA VAL A 35 -13.97 -6.35 -1.72
C VAL A 35 -14.23 -7.33 -2.88
N GLY A 36 -14.62 -8.55 -2.55
CA GLY A 36 -14.65 -9.65 -3.52
C GLY A 36 -13.25 -9.89 -4.08
N ASP A 37 -13.12 -9.81 -5.41
CA ASP A 37 -11.84 -9.94 -6.11
C ASP A 37 -11.04 -8.63 -6.20
N ARG A 38 -11.63 -7.49 -5.80
CA ARG A 38 -11.00 -6.18 -5.95
C ARG A 38 -10.12 -5.84 -4.76
N LEU A 39 -8.88 -5.48 -5.05
CA LEU A 39 -7.94 -4.86 -4.12
C LEU A 39 -7.96 -3.35 -4.33
N ALA A 40 -8.25 -2.60 -3.27
CA ALA A 40 -8.28 -1.14 -3.29
C ALA A 40 -7.38 -0.57 -2.20
N VAL A 41 -6.61 0.47 -2.52
CA VAL A 41 -5.76 1.16 -1.54
C VAL A 41 -6.38 2.50 -1.17
N ARG A 42 -6.67 2.69 0.12
CA ARG A 42 -7.06 3.98 0.67
C ARG A 42 -5.85 4.68 1.26
N ILE A 43 -5.52 5.84 0.71
CA ILE A 43 -4.51 6.74 1.26
C ILE A 43 -5.19 7.82 2.09
N ARG A 44 -4.71 8.04 3.31
CA ARG A 44 -5.07 9.22 4.11
C ARG A 44 -3.95 10.25 4.00
N GLN A 45 -4.35 11.50 3.75
CA GLN A 45 -3.45 12.64 3.66
C GLN A 45 -4.19 13.92 4.10
N PRO A 46 -3.50 14.92 4.67
CA PRO A 46 -4.05 16.25 4.89
C PRO A 46 -4.56 16.89 3.59
N ARG A 47 -5.50 17.82 3.70
CA ARG A 47 -5.95 18.63 2.56
C ARG A 47 -4.78 19.42 1.98
N GLN A 48 -4.66 19.42 0.65
CA GLN A 48 -3.57 20.11 -0.03
C GLN A 48 -3.74 21.63 0.08
N PRO A 49 -2.65 22.39 0.31
CA PRO A 49 -2.65 23.83 0.10
C PRO A 49 -2.87 24.15 -1.40
N PRO A 50 -3.46 25.32 -1.73
CA PRO A 50 -3.73 25.73 -3.12
C PRO A 50 -2.44 25.83 -3.94
N GLU A 51 -1.36 26.30 -3.33
CA GLU A 51 -0.04 26.40 -3.94
C GLU A 51 0.67 25.04 -3.95
N CYS A 52 0.58 24.34 -5.08
CA CYS A 52 1.17 23.02 -5.26
C CYS A 52 2.29 23.05 -6.31
N PHE A 53 3.54 23.02 -5.86
CA PHE A 53 4.72 23.15 -6.73
C PHE A 53 5.58 21.89 -6.87
N ALA A 54 5.32 20.83 -6.10
CA ALA A 54 6.12 19.60 -6.14
C ALA A 54 5.25 18.34 -5.99
N VAL A 55 5.45 17.40 -6.91
CA VAL A 55 4.74 16.11 -6.88
C VAL A 55 5.32 15.23 -5.78
N SER A 56 4.51 14.92 -4.79
CA SER A 56 4.78 13.86 -3.82
C SER A 56 4.25 12.52 -4.34
N ARG A 57 5.05 11.48 -4.14
CA ARG A 57 4.70 10.10 -4.48
C ARG A 57 4.82 9.25 -3.22
N VAL A 58 3.85 8.37 -3.03
CA VAL A 58 3.88 7.38 -1.96
C VAL A 58 4.00 5.99 -2.56
N ALA A 59 4.77 5.14 -1.89
CA ALA A 59 4.79 3.70 -2.12
C ALA A 59 4.39 3.02 -0.82
N ALA A 60 3.43 2.11 -0.89
CA ALA A 60 3.01 1.26 0.22
C ALA A 60 3.18 -0.20 -0.18
N VAL A 61 3.68 -1.01 0.75
CA VAL A 61 3.81 -2.46 0.58
C VAL A 61 3.05 -3.12 1.70
N PHE A 62 2.11 -3.99 1.34
CA PHE A 62 1.32 -4.76 2.28
C PHE A 62 1.74 -6.22 2.20
N GLU A 63 2.06 -6.82 3.35
CA GLU A 63 2.17 -8.27 3.47
C GLU A 63 0.79 -8.85 3.75
N VAL A 64 0.29 -9.67 2.82
CA VAL A 64 -1.06 -10.25 2.90
C VAL A 64 -0.94 -11.77 3.03
N PRO A 65 -1.53 -12.39 4.07
CA PRO A 65 -1.61 -13.85 4.14
C PRO A 65 -2.30 -14.40 2.90
N LYS A 66 -1.73 -15.42 2.26
CA LYS A 66 -2.26 -16.02 1.01
C LYS A 66 -3.73 -16.42 1.13
N GLN A 67 -4.18 -16.87 2.30
CA GLN A 67 -5.57 -17.28 2.53
C GLN A 67 -6.58 -16.12 2.49
N ARG A 68 -6.09 -14.88 2.57
CA ARG A 68 -6.91 -13.66 2.48
C ARG A 68 -6.83 -12.99 1.10
N MET A 69 -5.99 -13.48 0.21
CA MET A 69 -5.92 -12.99 -1.16
C MET A 69 -7.05 -13.60 -1.98
N PRO A 70 -7.75 -12.81 -2.80
CA PRO A 70 -8.67 -13.35 -3.79
C PRO A 70 -7.94 -14.29 -4.76
N GLU A 71 -8.67 -15.26 -5.32
CA GLU A 71 -8.12 -16.20 -6.30
C GLU A 71 -7.69 -15.48 -7.60
N ARG A 72 -8.42 -14.43 -7.98
CA ARG A 72 -8.16 -13.62 -9.19
C ARG A 72 -8.17 -12.13 -8.83
N PRO A 73 -7.11 -11.61 -8.18
CA PRO A 73 -7.10 -10.25 -7.70
C PRO A 73 -7.12 -9.25 -8.86
N VAL A 74 -8.02 -8.26 -8.75
CA VAL A 74 -8.10 -7.11 -9.67
C VAL A 74 -7.75 -5.85 -8.90
N PHE A 75 -6.80 -5.07 -9.41
CA PHE A 75 -6.47 -3.77 -8.84
C PHE A 75 -7.48 -2.72 -9.32
N GLY A 76 -8.02 -1.93 -8.39
CA GLY A 76 -9.00 -0.88 -8.68
C GLY A 76 -8.82 0.36 -7.82
#